data_AF-A0A1M4YIF1-F1
#
_entry.id   AF-A0A1M4YIF1-F1
#
_cell.length_a   1.000
_cell.length_b   1.000
_cell.length_c   1.000
_cell.angle_alpha   90.00
_cell.angle_beta   90.00
_cell.angle_gamma   90.00
#
_symmetry.space_group_name_H-M   'P 1'
#
loop_
_entity.id
_entity.type
_entity.pdbx_description
1 polymer ?
#
loop_
_entity_poly.entity_id
_entity_poly.type
_entity_poly.pdbx_seq_one_letter_code
_entity_poly.pdbx_strand_id
1 'polypeptide(L)'
;MRRHGAIELDFGDGTFMFRLGLAEIEELEEKCGASLFTITRRLDPALREARLVDIMNVIRLGLIGGGMTPVDALVKVRRYVDARPLDEGRDVAFAVVLAGLARVHSDRLADDPPGEAPAPEASGSTSASSEPQP
;
A
#
# COMPACT_ATOMS: atom_id res chain seq x y z
N MET A 1 7.88 10.78 9.08
CA MET A 1 6.96 10.30 8.01
C MET A 1 6.74 8.81 8.21
N ARG A 2 5.48 8.34 8.16
CA ARG A 2 5.14 6.92 8.38
C ARG A 2 5.61 6.08 7.18
N ARG A 3 6.45 5.06 7.43
CA ARG A 3 7.06 4.15 6.44
C ARG A 3 6.19 2.90 6.14
N HIS A 4 4.93 2.87 6.59
CA HIS A 4 4.10 1.67 6.41
C HIS A 4 3.94 1.31 4.93
N GLY A 5 4.06 0.02 4.64
CA GLY A 5 3.91 -0.53 3.30
C GLY A 5 5.00 -0.13 2.32
N ALA A 6 6.12 0.41 2.81
CA ALA A 6 7.31 0.63 2.01
C ALA A 6 8.17 -0.64 1.98
N ILE A 7 8.62 -1.06 0.80
CA ILE A 7 9.53 -2.19 0.61
C ILE A 7 10.61 -1.82 -0.40
N GLU A 8 11.77 -2.43 -0.24
CA GLU A 8 12.88 -2.31 -1.17
C GLU A 8 12.96 -3.58 -2.02
N LEU A 9 12.97 -3.45 -3.35
CA LEU A 9 13.01 -4.58 -4.28
C LEU A 9 13.95 -4.30 -5.45
N ASP A 10 14.60 -5.35 -5.94
CA ASP A 10 15.30 -5.33 -7.21
C ASP A 10 14.29 -5.29 -8.37
N PHE A 11 14.45 -4.34 -9.28
CA PHE A 11 13.58 -4.19 -10.44
C PHE A 11 14.34 -3.56 -11.61
N GLY A 12 14.48 -4.31 -12.71
CA GLY A 12 15.14 -3.82 -13.93
C GLY A 12 16.63 -3.58 -13.73
N ASP A 13 17.02 -2.33 -13.52
CA ASP A 13 18.41 -1.84 -13.49
C ASP A 13 18.94 -1.48 -12.11
N GLY A 14 18.20 -1.80 -11.05
CA GLY A 14 18.67 -1.55 -9.69
C GLY A 14 17.65 -1.90 -8.63
N THR A 15 17.93 -1.44 -7.43
CA THR A 15 17.08 -1.61 -6.26
C THR A 15 16.31 -0.33 -6.00
N PHE A 16 14.99 -0.44 -5.81
CA PHE A 16 14.10 0.70 -5.67
C PHE A 16 13.19 0.55 -4.46
N MET A 17 12.86 1.68 -3.86
CA MET A 17 11.79 1.77 -2.87
C MET A 17 10.45 1.80 -3.58
N PHE A 18 9.54 0.95 -3.12
CA PHE A 18 8.14 0.91 -3.54
C PHE A 18 7.26 1.17 -2.33
N ARG A 19 6.17 1.90 -2.53
CA ARG A 19 5.13 2.09 -1.52
C ARG A 19 3.81 2.44 -2.20
N LEU A 20 2.73 1.84 -1.73
CA LEU A 20 1.36 2.27 -2.08
C LEU A 20 0.76 3.01 -0.89
N GLY A 21 0.72 4.35 -0.95
CA GLY A 21 -0.05 5.16 -0.01
C GLY A 21 -1.52 5.19 -0.38
N LEU A 22 -2.35 5.87 0.42
CA LEU A 22 -3.80 5.93 0.17
C LEU A 22 -4.13 6.59 -1.18
N ALA A 23 -3.42 7.65 -1.55
CA ALA A 23 -3.61 8.33 -2.84
C ALA A 23 -3.21 7.42 -4.01
N GLU A 24 -2.09 6.69 -3.89
CA GLU A 24 -1.67 5.72 -4.90
C GLU A 24 -2.66 4.55 -5.01
N ILE A 25 -3.27 4.11 -3.90
CA ILE A 25 -4.29 3.06 -3.91
C ILE A 25 -5.56 3.54 -4.62
N GLU A 26 -6.06 4.75 -4.32
CA GLU A 26 -7.22 5.31 -5.03
C GLU A 26 -6.97 5.41 -6.53
N GLU A 27 -5.81 5.96 -6.95
CA GLU A 27 -5.44 6.05 -8.37
C GLU A 27 -5.32 4.66 -9.01
N LEU A 28 -4.77 3.68 -8.28
CA LEU A 28 -4.62 2.31 -8.76
C LEU A 28 -5.99 1.65 -9.00
N GLU A 29 -6.92 1.77 -8.06
CA GLU A 29 -8.27 1.21 -8.19
C GLU A 29 -9.02 1.84 -9.37
N GLU A 30 -8.90 3.15 -9.56
CA GLU A 30 -9.47 3.87 -10.70
C GLU A 30 -8.91 3.33 -12.04
N LYS A 31 -7.59 3.23 -12.17
CA LYS A 31 -6.94 2.79 -13.43
C LYS A 31 -7.20 1.33 -13.75
N CYS A 32 -7.29 0.47 -12.74
CA CYS A 32 -7.55 -0.94 -12.93
C CYS A 32 -9.05 -1.25 -13.04
N GLY A 33 -9.93 -0.33 -12.63
CA GLY A 33 -11.38 -0.57 -12.56
C GLY A 33 -11.72 -1.73 -11.63
N ALA A 34 -10.95 -1.92 -10.56
CA ALA A 34 -11.07 -3.04 -9.64
C ALA A 34 -10.51 -2.65 -8.27
N SER A 35 -11.08 -3.22 -7.20
CA SER A 35 -10.57 -3.00 -5.85
C SER A 35 -9.16 -3.56 -5.67
N LEU A 36 -8.40 -3.00 -4.73
CA LEU A 36 -7.05 -3.43 -4.36
C LEU A 36 -7.01 -4.93 -4.02
N PHE A 37 -8.04 -5.45 -3.36
CA PHE A 37 -8.18 -6.87 -3.05
C PHE A 37 -8.37 -7.74 -4.30
N THR A 38 -9.11 -7.25 -5.29
CA THR A 38 -9.28 -7.95 -6.58
C THR A 38 -7.97 -7.94 -7.37
N ILE A 39 -7.28 -6.80 -7.40
CA ILE A 39 -5.96 -6.67 -8.02
C ILE A 39 -4.96 -7.64 -7.37
N THR A 40 -4.93 -7.69 -6.04
CA THR A 40 -4.09 -8.61 -5.27
C THR A 40 -4.36 -10.07 -5.65
N ARG A 41 -5.63 -10.48 -5.68
CA ARG A 41 -6.00 -11.85 -6.10
C ARG A 41 -5.53 -12.15 -7.52
N ARG A 42 -5.70 -11.23 -8.47
CA ARG A 42 -5.28 -11.45 -9.86
C ARG A 42 -3.77 -11.62 -10.01
N LEU A 43 -3.01 -10.88 -9.21
CA LEU A 43 -1.55 -10.94 -9.22
C LEU A 43 -0.98 -12.18 -8.49
N ASP A 44 -1.83 -12.95 -7.79
CA ASP A 44 -1.41 -14.18 -7.12
C ASP A 44 -0.79 -15.18 -8.12
N PRO A 45 0.46 -15.61 -7.91
CA PRO A 45 1.14 -16.58 -8.77
C PRO A 45 0.39 -17.92 -8.92
N ALA A 46 -0.43 -18.31 -7.95
CA ALA A 46 -1.21 -19.54 -8.01
C ALA A 46 -2.43 -19.43 -8.95
N LEU A 47 -2.99 -18.23 -9.13
CA LEU A 47 -4.20 -18.01 -9.91
C LEU A 47 -3.92 -17.66 -11.37
N ARG A 48 -2.81 -16.97 -11.66
CA ARG A 48 -2.40 -16.56 -13.02
C ARG A 48 -3.48 -15.77 -13.79
N GLU A 49 -4.25 -14.94 -13.09
CA GLU A 49 -5.29 -14.06 -13.66
C GLU A 49 -4.78 -12.62 -13.92
N ALA A 50 -3.47 -12.42 -13.82
CA ALA A 50 -2.86 -11.09 -13.89
C ALA A 50 -3.13 -10.44 -15.25
N ARG A 51 -3.55 -9.17 -15.22
CA ARG A 51 -3.65 -8.34 -16.43
C ARG A 51 -2.44 -7.43 -16.51
N LEU A 52 -2.00 -7.12 -17.73
CA LEU A 52 -0.89 -6.18 -17.96
C LEU A 52 -1.13 -4.83 -17.27
N VAL A 53 -2.37 -4.33 -17.30
CA VAL A 53 -2.76 -3.08 -16.64
C VAL A 53 -2.57 -3.13 -15.12
N ASP A 54 -2.78 -4.30 -14.49
CA ASP A 54 -2.60 -4.48 -13.06
C ASP A 54 -1.10 -4.42 -12.72
N ILE A 55 -0.27 -5.17 -13.47
CA ILE A 55 1.20 -5.19 -13.27
C ILE A 55 1.81 -3.79 -13.49
N MET A 56 1.47 -3.14 -14.61
CA MET A 56 2.03 -1.84 -14.96
C MET A 56 1.69 -0.76 -13.93
N ASN A 57 0.42 -0.66 -13.50
CA ASN A 57 0.01 0.41 -12.60
C ASN A 57 0.48 0.16 -11.16
N VAL A 58 0.48 -1.09 -10.68
CA VAL A 58 1.02 -1.39 -9.35
C VAL A 58 2.51 -1.02 -9.25
N ILE A 59 3.32 -1.42 -10.22
CA ILE A 59 4.75 -1.09 -10.24
C ILE A 59 4.94 0.43 -10.36
N ARG A 60 4.22 1.09 -11.27
CA ARG A 60 4.35 2.54 -11.49
C ARG A 60 4.00 3.33 -10.24
N LEU A 61 2.84 3.05 -9.64
CA LEU A 61 2.36 3.79 -8.47
C LEU A 61 3.15 3.42 -7.22
N GLY A 62 3.62 2.18 -7.11
CA GLY A 62 4.57 1.76 -6.09
C GLY A 62 5.86 2.58 -6.13
N LEU A 63 6.48 2.74 -7.31
CA LEU A 63 7.69 3.57 -7.47
C LEU A 63 7.43 5.03 -7.09
N ILE A 64 6.29 5.59 -7.50
CA ILE A 64 5.90 6.98 -7.20
C ILE A 64 5.75 7.17 -5.69
N GLY A 65 4.98 6.31 -5.01
CA GLY A 65 4.83 6.37 -3.56
C GLY A 65 6.15 6.07 -2.80
N GLY A 66 7.09 5.39 -3.45
CA GLY A 66 8.47 5.18 -2.99
C GLY A 66 9.40 6.39 -3.19
N GLY A 67 8.93 7.46 -3.84
CA GLY A 67 9.64 8.72 -4.01
C GLY A 67 10.21 8.97 -5.41
N MET A 68 9.96 8.08 -6.38
CA MET A 68 10.35 8.30 -7.77
C MET A 68 9.44 9.32 -8.46
N THR A 69 9.96 10.11 -9.40
CA THR A 69 9.11 11.03 -10.16
C THR A 69 8.14 10.25 -11.07
N PRO A 70 6.93 10.75 -11.36
CA PRO A 70 5.98 10.06 -12.22
C PRO A 70 6.51 9.77 -13.64
N VAL A 71 7.34 10.67 -14.18
CA VAL A 71 7.95 10.50 -15.51
C VAL A 71 8.96 9.37 -15.50
N ASP A 72 9.85 9.32 -14.51
CA ASP A 72 10.87 8.26 -14.40
C ASP A 72 10.22 6.88 -14.15
N ALA A 73 9.19 6.83 -13.31
CA ALA A 73 8.42 5.62 -13.05
C ALA A 73 7.76 5.09 -14.34
N LEU A 74 7.16 5.98 -15.15
CA LEU A 74 6.56 5.61 -16.43
C LEU A 74 7.60 5.07 -17.42
N VAL A 75 8.78 5.72 -17.51
CA VAL A 75 9.86 5.27 -18.39
C VAL A 75 10.36 3.87 -17.99
N LYS A 76 10.56 3.63 -16.68
CA LYS A 76 10.99 2.31 -16.19
C LYS A 76 9.95 1.23 -16.45
N VAL A 77 8.67 1.49 -16.19
CA VAL A 77 7.60 0.51 -16.46
C VAL A 77 7.50 0.19 -17.94
N ARG A 78 7.61 1.18 -18.84
CA ARG A 78 7.66 0.91 -20.28
C ARG A 78 8.84 0.03 -20.67
N ARG A 79 10.03 0.29 -20.12
CA ARG A 79 11.24 -0.46 -20.45
C ARG A 79 11.23 -1.88 -19.89
N TYR A 80 10.80 -2.06 -18.64
CA TYR A 80 10.97 -3.31 -17.89
C TYR A 80 9.68 -4.11 -17.72
N VAL A 81 8.53 -3.61 -18.18
CA VAL A 81 7.26 -4.34 -18.17
C VAL A 81 6.67 -4.42 -19.58
N ASP A 82 6.40 -3.28 -20.23
CA ASP A 82 5.72 -3.24 -21.54
C ASP A 82 6.55 -3.88 -22.67
N ALA A 83 7.87 -3.65 -22.65
CA ALA A 83 8.80 -4.24 -23.61
C ALA A 83 9.32 -5.65 -23.22
N ARG A 84 8.71 -6.30 -22.22
CA ARG A 84 9.17 -7.58 -21.64
C ARG A 84 8.04 -8.62 -21.59
N PRO A 85 8.35 -9.91 -21.43
CA PRO A 85 7.32 -10.94 -21.24
C PRO A 85 6.34 -10.59 -20.11
N LEU A 86 5.04 -10.79 -20.38
CA LEU A 86 3.93 -10.35 -19.52
C LEU A 86 4.09 -10.73 -18.04
N ASP A 87 4.57 -11.94 -17.77
CA ASP A 87 4.61 -12.52 -16.42
C ASP A 87 5.86 -12.12 -15.63
N GLU A 88 6.87 -11.50 -16.26
CA GLU A 88 8.16 -11.16 -15.60
C GLU A 88 7.98 -10.13 -14.48
N GLY A 89 7.10 -9.14 -14.69
CA GLY A 89 6.81 -8.11 -13.69
C GLY A 89 5.79 -8.54 -12.62
N ARG A 90 5.14 -9.70 -12.76
CA ARG A 90 4.04 -10.11 -11.88
C ARG A 90 4.48 -10.17 -10.42
N ASP A 91 5.59 -10.84 -10.14
CA ASP A 91 6.02 -11.08 -8.76
C ASP A 91 6.42 -9.80 -8.03
N VAL A 92 7.05 -8.85 -8.74
CA VAL A 92 7.32 -7.52 -8.22
C VAL A 92 6.00 -6.80 -7.89
N ALA A 93 5.04 -6.79 -8.82
CA ALA A 93 3.74 -6.19 -8.58
C ALA A 93 3.01 -6.84 -7.39
N PHE A 94 3.06 -8.17 -7.28
CA PHE A 94 2.42 -8.90 -6.20
C PHE A 94 3.05 -8.57 -4.83
N ALA A 95 4.38 -8.51 -4.75
CA ALA A 95 5.07 -8.09 -3.53
C ALA A 95 4.68 -6.67 -3.10
N VAL A 96 4.61 -5.73 -4.05
CA VAL A 96 4.24 -4.33 -3.80
C VAL A 96 2.80 -4.21 -3.31
N VAL A 97 1.84 -4.91 -3.93
CA VAL A 97 0.43 -4.83 -3.52
C VAL A 97 0.20 -5.46 -2.15
N LEU A 98 0.88 -6.57 -1.84
CA LEU A 98 0.84 -7.17 -0.49
C LEU A 98 1.45 -6.25 0.56
N ALA A 99 2.53 -5.55 0.24
CA ALA A 99 3.11 -4.55 1.14
C ALA A 99 2.16 -3.36 1.38
N GLY A 100 1.40 -2.94 0.37
CA GLY A 100 0.36 -1.91 0.55
C GLY A 100 -0.80 -2.35 1.45
N LEU A 101 -1.16 -3.64 1.41
CA LEU A 101 -2.22 -4.21 2.25
C LEU A 101 -1.76 -4.47 3.69
N ALA A 102 -0.54 -4.93 3.87
CA ALA A 102 0.01 -5.18 5.20
C ALA A 102 0.54 -3.88 5.81
N ARG A 103 0.42 -3.71 7.13
CA ARG A 103 1.27 -2.74 7.85
C ARG A 103 2.70 -3.27 7.89
N VAL A 104 3.36 -3.38 6.74
CA VAL A 104 4.78 -3.75 6.68
C VAL A 104 5.56 -2.56 7.22
N HIS A 105 6.09 -2.72 8.42
CA HIS A 105 7.05 -1.79 9.01
C HIS A 105 8.45 -2.27 8.62
N SER A 106 9.01 -1.77 7.54
CA SER A 106 10.41 -2.00 7.20
C SER A 106 11.31 -1.22 8.20
N ASP A 107 11.73 -1.89 9.29
CA ASP A 107 13.13 -2.37 9.46
C ASP A 107 13.60 -2.68 10.91
N ARG A 108 12.94 -2.26 11.99
CA ARG A 108 13.45 -2.46 13.37
C ARG A 108 12.31 -2.69 14.36
N LEU A 109 12.12 -3.92 14.80
CA LEU A 109 11.28 -4.22 15.98
C LEU A 109 12.11 -4.16 17.28
N ALA A 110 12.95 -3.14 17.42
CA ALA A 110 13.59 -2.81 18.68
C ALA A 110 13.20 -1.36 19.02
N ASP A 111 12.43 -1.22 20.11
CA ASP A 111 12.39 -0.06 20.99
C ASP A 111 11.33 1.06 20.81
N ASP A 112 10.22 0.86 20.11
CA ASP A 112 9.07 1.78 20.27
C ASP A 112 7.88 1.08 20.97
N PRO A 113 7.55 1.45 22.24
CA PRO A 113 6.38 0.90 22.90
C PRO A 113 5.09 1.34 22.19
N PRO A 114 4.04 0.49 22.18
CA PRO A 114 2.75 0.84 21.59
C PRO A 114 2.24 2.15 22.20
N GLY A 115 1.96 3.14 21.34
CA GLY A 115 1.41 4.43 21.72
C GLY A 115 -0.05 4.36 22.13
N GLU A 116 -0.34 3.63 23.20
CA GLU A 116 -1.60 3.72 23.91
C GLU A 116 -1.43 4.83 24.97
N ALA A 117 -1.91 6.04 24.65
CA ALA A 117 -2.10 7.03 25.69
C ALA A 117 -3.16 6.48 26.65
N PRO A 118 -2.92 6.47 27.98
CA PRO A 118 -3.91 5.98 28.92
C PRO A 118 -5.20 6.80 28.76
N ALA A 119 -6.33 6.10 28.65
CA ALA A 119 -7.64 6.73 28.66
C ALA A 119 -7.77 7.56 29.94
N PRO A 120 -8.21 8.83 29.88
CA PRO A 120 -8.46 9.60 31.08
C PRO A 120 -9.54 8.90 31.91
N GLU A 121 -9.29 8.72 33.20
CA GLU A 121 -10.26 8.12 34.12
C GLU A 121 -11.55 8.94 34.12
N ALA A 122 -12.67 8.24 33.93
CA ALA A 122 -13.99 8.83 34.01
C ALA A 122 -14.29 9.18 35.48
N SER A 123 -14.07 10.44 35.87
CA SER A 123 -14.61 10.98 37.12
C SER A 123 -16.12 11.17 36.98
N GLY A 124 -16.86 10.09 37.18
CA GLY A 124 -18.31 10.11 37.21
C GLY A 124 -18.84 10.93 38.39
N SER A 125 -19.52 12.03 38.10
CA SER A 125 -20.59 12.56 38.96
C SER A 125 -21.49 13.49 38.16
N THR A 126 -22.42 12.92 37.40
CA THR A 126 -23.64 13.63 37.00
C THR A 126 -24.73 13.21 37.97
N SER A 127 -24.90 13.98 39.04
CA SER A 127 -26.12 13.94 39.84
C SER A 127 -27.22 14.64 39.05
N ALA A 128 -28.21 13.90 38.56
CA ALA A 128 -29.46 14.48 38.09
C ALA A 128 -30.42 14.57 39.29
N SER A 129 -30.60 15.79 39.82
CA SER A 129 -31.70 16.08 40.73
C SER A 129 -32.94 16.35 39.90
N SER A 130 -33.90 15.43 39.88
CA SER A 130 -35.23 15.67 39.31
C SER A 130 -36.20 15.92 40.46
N GLU A 131 -36.61 17.17 40.61
CA GLU A 131 -37.75 17.57 41.46
C GLU A 131 -39.04 17.36 40.65
N PRO A 132 -40.08 16.71 41.19
CA PRO A 132 -41.37 16.59 40.52
C PRO A 132 -42.20 17.86 40.79
N GLN A 133 -42.61 18.56 39.74
CA GLN A 133 -43.58 19.67 39.85
C GLN A 133 -45.04 19.14 39.81
N PRO A 134 -45.97 19.83 40.51
CA PRO A 134 -47.30 19.34 40.88
C PRO A 134 -48.33 19.25 39.74
#